data_AF-A0A933VWH7-F1
#
_entry.id   AF-A0A933VWH7-F1
#
_cell.length_a   1.000
_cell.length_b   1.000
_cell.length_c   1.000
_cell.angle_alpha   90.00
_cell.angle_beta   90.00
_cell.angle_gamma   90.00
#
_symmetry.space_group_name_H-M   'P 1'
#
loop_
_entity.id
_entity.type
_entity.pdbx_description
1 polymer ?
#
loop_
_entity_poly.entity_id
_entity_poly.type
_entity_poly.pdbx_seq_one_letter_code
_entity_poly.pdbx_strand_id
1 'polypeptide(L)'
;MASRRAALALGVFLLAGTGAQAQARSLLNVQDPRIEFIRQCTAHMAGRWAHPVAVCGCLHDHAAAAVQDSDLREALLRGMRESGVPTIETEWVPPAKQSQISATFTLIAKPALQCMFDPAD
;
A
#
# COMPACT_ATOMS: atom_id res chain seq x y z
N MET A 1 47.10 -38.86 53.53
CA MET A 1 47.16 -37.44 53.98
C MET A 1 46.60 -36.61 52.82
N ALA A 2 45.33 -36.20 52.89
CA ALA A 2 44.90 -34.82 53.24
C ALA A 2 45.54 -33.79 52.28
N SER A 3 44.86 -32.99 51.45
CA SER A 3 43.57 -32.31 51.60
C SER A 3 43.10 -31.67 50.28
N ARG A 4 41.77 -31.68 50.07
CA ARG A 4 40.85 -30.67 49.48
C ARG A 4 41.44 -29.46 48.73
N ARG A 5 40.84 -29.14 47.56
CA ARG A 5 40.11 -27.88 47.29
C ARG A 5 39.27 -27.99 46.01
N ALA A 6 37.96 -27.76 46.17
CA ALA A 6 36.99 -27.58 45.10
C ALA A 6 37.16 -26.18 44.49
N ALA A 7 36.96 -26.06 43.18
CA ALA A 7 36.74 -24.79 42.51
C ALA A 7 35.58 -24.96 41.52
N LEU A 8 34.42 -24.41 41.88
CA LEU A 8 33.29 -24.20 40.98
C LEU A 8 33.65 -23.03 40.06
N ALA A 9 33.73 -23.27 38.76
CA ALA A 9 33.78 -22.21 37.76
C ALA A 9 32.41 -22.12 37.05
N LEU A 10 31.54 -21.27 37.57
CA LEU A 10 30.42 -20.70 36.81
C LEU A 10 30.95 -19.46 36.08
N GLY A 11 30.89 -19.48 34.75
CA GLY A 11 31.34 -18.38 33.90
C GLY A 11 30.40 -18.16 32.73
N VAL A 12 29.30 -17.46 33.00
CA VAL A 12 28.54 -16.50 32.16
C VAL A 12 28.56 -16.72 30.63
N PHE A 13 27.44 -17.23 30.10
CA PHE A 13 27.05 -17.08 28.69
C PHE A 13 26.36 -15.72 28.50
N LEU A 14 27.01 -14.74 27.88
CA LEU A 14 26.36 -13.50 27.42
C LEU A 14 26.92 -13.03 26.05
N LEU A 15 26.08 -13.23 25.04
CA LEU A 15 25.65 -12.30 23.98
C LEU A 15 26.71 -11.46 23.22
N ALA A 16 26.74 -11.62 21.89
CA ALA A 16 26.41 -10.54 20.94
C ALA A 16 26.67 -10.99 19.49
N GLY A 17 25.68 -11.63 18.87
CA GLY A 17 25.56 -11.64 17.42
C GLY A 17 25.07 -10.27 16.97
N THR A 18 25.98 -9.35 16.66
CA THR A 18 25.64 -8.01 16.15
C THR A 18 26.39 -7.77 14.85
N GLY A 19 25.74 -8.02 13.72
CA GLY A 19 26.34 -7.64 12.43
C GLY A 19 25.72 -8.21 11.16
N ALA A 20 24.44 -8.55 11.12
CA ALA A 20 23.82 -8.98 9.85
C ALA A 20 22.32 -8.68 9.75
N GLN A 21 21.85 -7.58 10.36
CA GLN A 21 20.41 -7.25 10.32
C GLN A 21 20.15 -5.74 10.19
N ALA A 22 20.92 -5.07 9.34
CA ALA A 22 20.61 -3.68 8.94
C ALA A 22 20.41 -3.50 7.43
N GLN A 23 20.80 -4.48 6.60
CA GLN A 23 20.74 -4.35 5.13
C GLN A 23 19.48 -4.93 4.49
N ALA A 24 18.58 -5.58 5.24
CA ALA A 24 17.35 -6.17 4.69
C ALA A 24 16.19 -5.18 4.51
N ARG A 25 16.24 -3.97 5.12
CA ARG A 25 15.17 -2.97 4.98
C ARG A 25 15.29 -2.11 3.72
N SER A 26 16.43 -2.15 3.03
CA SER A 26 16.73 -1.25 1.90
C SER A 26 16.36 -1.81 0.52
N LEU A 27 16.13 -3.13 0.40
CA LEU A 27 15.71 -3.77 -0.87
C LEU A 27 14.20 -4.05 -0.92
N LEU A 28 13.48 -3.84 0.18
CA LEU A 28 12.02 -3.90 0.28
C LEU A 28 11.34 -2.54 0.04
N ASN A 29 12.10 -1.52 -0.39
CA ASN A 29 11.54 -0.26 -0.88
C ASN A 29 10.97 -0.43 -2.31
N VAL A 30 10.27 -1.54 -2.56
CA VAL A 30 9.18 -1.54 -3.54
C VAL A 30 8.15 -0.61 -2.92
N GLN A 31 8.15 0.65 -3.35
CA GLN A 31 7.23 1.66 -2.84
C GLN A 31 5.82 1.08 -2.87
N ASP A 32 5.16 1.02 -1.71
CA ASP A 32 3.80 0.52 -1.60
C ASP A 32 2.89 1.33 -2.56
N PRO A 33 2.34 0.70 -3.61
CA PRO A 33 1.53 1.39 -4.62
C PRO A 33 0.36 2.16 -4.01
N ARG A 34 -0.21 1.65 -2.91
CA ARG A 34 -1.31 2.29 -2.20
C ARG A 34 -0.85 3.58 -1.53
N ILE A 35 0.30 3.54 -0.85
CA ILE A 35 0.86 4.71 -0.17
C ILE A 35 1.24 5.79 -1.19
N GLU A 36 1.81 5.38 -2.32
CA GLU A 36 2.17 6.32 -3.38
C GLU A 36 0.94 7.00 -4.00
N PHE A 37 -0.14 6.25 -4.24
CA PHE A 37 -1.42 6.83 -4.62
C PHE A 37 -1.93 7.83 -3.58
N ILE A 38 -1.98 7.45 -2.28
CA ILE A 38 -2.47 8.33 -1.21
C ILE A 38 -1.66 9.63 -1.18
N ARG A 39 -0.34 9.57 -1.34
CA ARG A 39 0.53 10.74 -1.39
C ARG A 39 0.17 11.69 -2.54
N GLN A 40 -0.12 11.17 -3.73
CA GLN A 40 -0.50 11.99 -4.88
C GLN A 40 -1.93 12.51 -4.78
N CYS A 41 -2.86 11.65 -4.38
CA CYS A 41 -4.28 11.98 -4.22
C CYS A 41 -4.50 13.07 -3.16
N THR A 42 -3.78 13.00 -2.03
CA THR A 42 -3.89 14.01 -0.96
C THR A 42 -3.47 15.41 -1.42
N ALA A 43 -2.51 15.52 -2.34
CA ALA A 43 -2.15 16.81 -2.96
C ALA A 43 -3.33 17.43 -3.73
N HIS A 44 -4.15 16.59 -4.38
CA HIS A 44 -5.38 17.01 -5.05
C HIS A 44 -6.55 17.26 -4.10
N MET A 45 -6.40 17.04 -2.79
CA MET A 45 -7.48 17.24 -1.82
C MET A 45 -7.14 18.27 -0.74
N ALA A 46 -5.92 18.81 -0.77
CA ALA A 46 -5.45 19.84 0.15
C ALA A 46 -6.40 21.06 0.18
N GLY A 47 -6.75 21.49 1.39
CA GLY A 47 -7.59 22.67 1.64
C GLY A 47 -9.07 22.51 1.26
N ARG A 48 -9.50 21.34 0.76
CA ARG A 48 -10.90 21.07 0.36
C ARG A 48 -11.61 20.05 1.25
N TRP A 49 -10.86 19.13 1.86
CA TRP A 49 -11.41 18.00 2.61
C TRP A 49 -10.77 17.88 3.99
N ALA A 50 -11.56 17.51 5.00
CA ALA A 50 -11.11 17.42 6.39
C ALA A 50 -10.18 16.23 6.65
N HIS A 51 -10.38 15.10 5.94
CA HIS A 51 -9.61 13.87 6.11
C HIS A 51 -9.03 13.32 4.79
N PRO A 52 -8.10 14.05 4.11
CA PRO A 52 -7.67 13.67 2.78
C PRO A 52 -7.07 12.27 2.67
N VAL A 53 -6.30 11.85 3.68
CA VAL A 53 -5.66 10.53 3.71
C VAL A 53 -6.70 9.42 3.79
N ALA A 54 -7.72 9.57 4.63
CA ALA A 54 -8.78 8.58 4.80
C ALA A 54 -9.62 8.43 3.53
N VAL A 55 -10.01 9.55 2.91
CA VAL A 55 -10.75 9.56 1.64
C VAL A 55 -9.96 8.84 0.54
N CYS A 56 -8.67 9.17 0.37
CA CYS A 56 -7.83 8.49 -0.63
C CYS A 56 -7.68 7.00 -0.31
N GLY A 57 -7.39 6.63 0.94
CA GLY A 57 -7.28 5.23 1.33
C GLY A 57 -8.54 4.42 1.04
N CYS A 58 -9.69 4.94 1.45
CA CYS A 58 -11.01 4.37 1.17
C CYS A 58 -11.22 4.18 -0.35
N LEU A 59 -10.94 5.20 -1.16
CA LEU A 59 -11.12 5.14 -2.61
C LEU A 59 -10.25 4.06 -3.26
N HIS A 60 -8.98 3.93 -2.85
CA HIS A 60 -8.11 2.87 -3.33
C HIS A 60 -8.68 1.49 -3.05
N ASP A 61 -9.06 1.25 -1.80
CA ASP A 61 -9.48 -0.07 -1.34
C ASP A 61 -10.82 -0.47 -1.99
N HIS A 62 -11.73 0.50 -2.15
CA HIS A 62 -12.96 0.30 -2.89
C HIS A 62 -12.75 0.09 -4.39
N ALA A 63 -11.84 0.83 -5.04
CA ALA A 63 -11.53 0.63 -6.45
C ALA A 63 -10.95 -0.77 -6.70
N ALA A 64 -10.04 -1.21 -5.83
CA ALA A 64 -9.47 -2.56 -5.89
C ALA A 64 -10.53 -3.66 -5.69
N ALA A 65 -11.52 -3.43 -4.83
CA ALA A 65 -12.59 -4.39 -4.55
C ALA A 65 -13.72 -4.40 -5.60
N ALA A 66 -14.11 -3.24 -6.12
CA ALA A 66 -15.27 -3.10 -7.01
C ALA A 66 -15.01 -3.57 -8.44
N VAL A 67 -13.77 -3.45 -8.92
CA VAL A 67 -13.40 -3.84 -10.30
C VAL A 67 -12.97 -5.30 -10.33
N GLN A 68 -13.80 -6.14 -10.96
CA GLN A 68 -13.58 -7.60 -11.00
C GLN A 68 -12.58 -8.03 -12.08
N ASP A 69 -12.63 -7.40 -13.25
CA ASP A 69 -11.71 -7.71 -14.35
C ASP A 69 -10.28 -7.29 -13.99
N SER A 70 -9.33 -8.22 -14.08
CA SER A 70 -7.95 -8.00 -13.64
C SER A 70 -7.26 -6.89 -14.42
N ASP A 71 -7.49 -6.82 -15.72
CA ASP A 71 -6.76 -5.91 -16.61
C ASP A 71 -7.26 -4.48 -16.42
N LEU A 72 -8.58 -4.32 -16.28
CA LEU A 72 -9.20 -3.03 -15.96
C LEU A 72 -8.83 -2.56 -14.55
N ARG A 73 -8.78 -3.47 -13.57
CA ARG A 73 -8.35 -3.15 -12.20
C ARG A 73 -6.89 -2.72 -12.18
N GLU A 74 -6.00 -3.46 -12.85
CA GLU A 74 -4.58 -3.11 -12.92
C GLU A 74 -4.37 -1.75 -13.60
N ALA A 75 -5.02 -1.52 -14.74
CA ALA A 75 -4.95 -0.25 -15.44
C ALA A 75 -5.47 0.92 -14.59
N LEU A 76 -6.57 0.71 -13.86
CA LEU A 76 -7.11 1.71 -12.94
C LEU A 76 -6.16 2.01 -11.78
N LEU A 77 -5.66 0.99 -11.09
CA LEU A 77 -4.76 1.15 -9.95
C LEU A 77 -3.42 1.76 -10.38
N ARG A 78 -2.96 1.46 -11.61
CA ARG A 78 -1.84 2.14 -12.24
C ARG A 78 -2.13 3.63 -12.42
N GLY A 79 -3.24 4.00 -13.05
CA GLY A 79 -3.60 5.40 -13.28
C GLY A 79 -3.78 6.18 -11.97
N MET A 80 -4.37 5.56 -10.96
CA MET A 80 -4.45 6.11 -9.60
C MET A 80 -3.06 6.40 -9.05
N ARG A 81 -2.15 5.41 -9.07
CA ARG A 81 -0.77 5.60 -8.59
C ARG A 81 0.01 6.64 -9.39
N GLU A 82 -0.23 6.80 -10.69
CA GLU A 82 0.57 7.70 -11.54
C GLU A 82 0.07 9.14 -11.57
N SER A 83 -1.24 9.36 -11.38
CA SER A 83 -1.86 10.69 -11.48
C SER A 83 -2.45 11.22 -10.17
N GLY A 84 -2.63 10.34 -9.18
CA GLY A 84 -3.35 10.66 -7.94
C GLY A 84 -4.87 10.72 -8.10
N VAL A 85 -5.43 10.36 -9.26
CA VAL A 85 -6.87 10.31 -9.53
C VAL A 85 -7.24 9.05 -10.33
N PRO A 86 -8.49 8.55 -10.25
CA PRO A 86 -8.95 7.42 -11.06
C PRO A 86 -8.82 7.70 -12.56
N THR A 87 -7.93 6.98 -13.23
CA THR A 87 -7.65 7.09 -14.67
C THR A 87 -7.38 5.70 -15.25
N ILE A 88 -7.77 5.48 -16.51
CA ILE A 88 -7.47 4.27 -17.29
C ILE A 88 -7.09 4.73 -18.69
N GLU A 89 -5.84 4.50 -19.10
CA GLU A 89 -5.43 4.74 -20.48
C GLU A 89 -5.78 3.53 -21.37
N THR A 90 -6.20 3.83 -22.59
CA THR A 90 -6.73 2.84 -23.55
C THR A 90 -5.67 1.80 -23.91
N GLU A 91 -4.41 2.22 -24.01
CA GLU A 91 -3.23 1.40 -24.30
C GLU A 91 -2.85 0.42 -23.18
N TRP A 92 -3.28 0.66 -21.94
CA TRP A 92 -3.03 -0.25 -20.82
C TRP A 92 -4.02 -1.40 -20.77
N VAL A 93 -5.09 -1.33 -21.56
CA VAL A 93 -6.18 -2.31 -21.58
C VAL A 93 -6.13 -3.09 -22.90
N PRO A 94 -6.26 -4.44 -22.86
CA PRO A 94 -6.34 -5.23 -24.08
C PRO A 94 -7.46 -4.76 -25.01
N PRO A 95 -7.26 -4.74 -26.35
CA PRO A 95 -8.26 -4.22 -27.29
C PRO A 95 -9.67 -4.79 -27.12
N ALA A 96 -9.78 -6.07 -26.78
CA ALA A 96 -11.06 -6.75 -26.54
C ALA A 96 -11.85 -6.22 -25.33
N LYS A 97 -11.21 -5.47 -24.43
CA LYS A 97 -11.79 -4.99 -23.16
C LYS A 97 -11.92 -3.46 -23.09
N GLN A 98 -11.38 -2.72 -24.06
CA GLN A 98 -11.41 -1.24 -24.04
C GLN A 98 -12.82 -0.65 -23.99
N SER A 99 -13.83 -1.34 -24.56
CA SER A 99 -15.24 -0.93 -24.46
C SER A 99 -15.79 -0.93 -23.02
N GLN A 100 -15.13 -1.61 -22.09
CA GLN A 100 -15.54 -1.73 -20.68
C GLN A 100 -14.99 -0.62 -19.78
N ILE A 101 -14.10 0.24 -20.30
CA ILE A 101 -13.45 1.31 -19.51
C ILE A 101 -14.50 2.25 -18.89
N SER A 102 -15.47 2.71 -19.68
CA SER A 102 -16.54 3.59 -19.19
C SER A 102 -17.42 2.93 -18.12
N ALA A 103 -17.73 1.64 -18.29
CA ALA A 103 -18.47 0.88 -17.30
C ALA A 103 -17.67 0.74 -15.99
N THR A 104 -16.35 0.59 -16.08
CA THR A 104 -15.46 0.53 -14.91
C THR A 104 -15.49 1.83 -14.10
N PHE A 105 -15.44 2.99 -14.77
CA PHE A 105 -15.58 4.27 -14.08
C PHE A 105 -16.95 4.42 -13.40
N THR A 106 -18.01 3.92 -14.02
CA THR A 106 -19.35 3.92 -13.42
C THR A 106 -19.40 3.07 -12.14
N LEU A 107 -18.72 1.92 -12.13
CA LEU A 107 -18.67 1.04 -10.95
C LEU A 107 -18.02 1.72 -9.74
N ILE A 108 -16.96 2.50 -9.96
CA ILE A 108 -16.24 3.17 -8.86
C ILE A 108 -16.83 4.53 -8.46
N ALA A 109 -17.78 5.08 -9.23
CA ALA A 109 -18.35 6.40 -8.95
C ALA A 109 -19.09 6.46 -7.61
N LYS A 110 -19.94 5.47 -7.31
CA LYS A 110 -20.66 5.42 -6.03
C LYS A 110 -19.69 5.27 -4.84
N PRO A 111 -18.76 4.31 -4.82
CA PRO A 111 -17.76 4.21 -3.76
C PRO A 111 -16.94 5.49 -3.59
N ALA A 112 -16.56 6.16 -4.68
CA ALA A 112 -15.81 7.42 -4.60
C ALA A 112 -16.61 8.51 -3.86
N LEU A 113 -17.89 8.67 -4.19
CA LEU A 113 -18.76 9.61 -3.49
C LEU A 113 -18.91 9.22 -2.01
N GLN A 114 -19.11 7.93 -1.70
CA GLN A 114 -19.21 7.46 -0.31
C GLN A 114 -17.94 7.79 0.48
N CYS A 115 -16.76 7.49 -0.07
CA CYS A 115 -15.49 7.81 0.58
C CYS A 115 -15.27 9.31 0.80
N MET A 116 -15.77 10.18 -0.09
CA MET A 116 -15.63 11.63 0.06
C MET A 116 -16.51 12.20 1.19
N PHE A 117 -17.71 11.66 1.40
CA PHE A 117 -18.67 12.19 2.37
C PHE A 117 -18.69 11.46 3.71
N ASP A 118 -18.24 10.21 3.74
CA ASP A 118 -18.22 9.35 4.93
C ASP A 118 -17.01 8.40 4.87
N PRO A 119 -15.76 8.92 4.93
CA PRO A 119 -14.58 8.08 4.94
C PRO A 119 -14.55 7.23 6.20
N ALA A 120 -14.38 5.91 6.06
CA ALA A 120 -14.16 5.04 7.21
C ALA A 120 -12.84 5.43 7.90
N ASP A 121 -12.92 5.67 9.22
CA ASP A 121 -11.80 6.08 10.08
C ASP A 121 -10.83 4.93 10.42
#